data_AF-A0AAD9GFD2-F1
#
_entry.id   AF-A0AAD9GFD2-F1
#
_cell.length_a   1.000
_cell.length_b   1.000
_cell.length_c   1.000
_cell.angle_alpha   90.00
_cell.angle_beta   90.00
_cell.angle_gamma   90.00
#
_symmetry.space_group_name_H-M   'P 1'
#
loop_
_entity.id
_entity.type
_entity.pdbx_description
1 polymer ?
#
loop_
_entity_poly.entity_id
_entity_poly.type
_entity_poly.pdbx_seq_one_letter_code
_entity_poly.pdbx_strand_id
1 'polypeptide(L)'
;MAISDFDAAVKYVSSATGMMATDEDKLCFYKYFKQATVGDCNTPKPGMFQLQQKYKWEAWNSVSGMSKDDAMAAYVSLLDKLEPSWRS
;
A
#
# COMPACT_ATOMS: atom_id res chain seq x y z
N MET A 1 5.94 12.58 12.01
CA MET A 1 5.33 13.49 11.01
C MET A 1 4.67 12.73 9.85
N ALA A 2 5.15 11.57 9.40
CA ALA A 2 4.45 10.77 8.36
C ALA A 2 3.28 9.90 8.88
N ILE A 3 3.27 9.55 10.17
CA ILE A 3 2.27 8.64 10.76
C ILE A 3 0.86 9.25 10.78
N SER A 4 0.74 10.55 11.02
CA SER A 4 -0.56 11.26 10.99
C SER A 4 -1.15 11.33 9.59
N ASP A 5 -0.29 11.46 8.58
CA ASP A 5 -0.69 11.59 7.18
C ASP A 5 -1.17 10.26 6.60
N PHE A 6 -0.71 9.13 7.14
CA PHE A 6 -1.09 7.80 6.68
C PHE A 6 -2.59 7.53 6.81
N ASP A 7 -3.21 7.88 7.94
CA ASP A 7 -4.65 7.68 8.14
C ASP A 7 -5.48 8.52 7.15
N ALA A 8 -5.06 9.78 6.94
CA ALA A 8 -5.68 10.67 5.96
C ALA A 8 -5.50 10.13 4.53
N ALA A 9 -4.30 9.66 4.18
CA ALA A 9 -3.98 9.07 2.89
C ALA A 9 -4.83 7.82 2.62
N VAL A 10 -4.98 6.93 3.61
CA VAL A 10 -5.80 5.72 3.50
C VAL A 10 -7.27 6.07 3.28
N LYS A 11 -7.80 7.05 4.03
CA LYS A 11 -9.17 7.54 3.83
C LYS A 11 -9.36 8.13 2.43
N TYR A 12 -8.40 8.95 1.99
CA TYR A 12 -8.43 9.54 0.65
C TYR A 12 -8.44 8.46 -0.42
N VAL A 13 -7.46 7.55 -0.43
CA VAL A 13 -7.38 6.44 -1.40
C VAL A 13 -8.60 5.54 -1.38
N SER A 14 -9.20 5.31 -0.20
CA SER A 14 -10.44 4.53 -0.09
C SER A 14 -11.66 5.26 -0.66
N SER A 15 -11.68 6.59 -0.62
CA SER A 15 -12.77 7.42 -1.14
C SER A 15 -12.56 7.85 -2.61
N ALA A 16 -11.31 7.86 -3.06
CA ALA A 16 -10.91 8.31 -4.38
C ALA A 16 -11.28 7.26 -5.43
N THR A 17 -12.43 7.45 -6.06
CA THR A 17 -12.93 6.61 -7.16
C THR A 17 -12.43 7.05 -8.54
N GLY A 18 -11.74 8.19 -8.63
CA GLY A 18 -11.24 8.77 -9.88
C GLY A 18 -9.73 8.96 -9.97
N MET A 19 -8.96 8.46 -8.99
CA MET A 19 -7.49 8.54 -9.04
C MET A 19 -6.98 7.70 -10.21
N MET A 20 -6.13 8.27 -11.06
CA MET A 20 -5.49 7.60 -12.19
C MET A 20 -4.38 6.63 -11.72
N ALA A 21 -4.75 5.65 -10.90
CA ALA A 21 -3.83 4.66 -10.35
C ALA A 21 -3.80 3.40 -11.22
N THR A 22 -2.60 2.99 -11.63
CA THR A 22 -2.39 1.72 -12.33
C THR A 22 -2.60 0.54 -11.38
N ASP A 23 -2.73 -0.67 -11.92
CA ASP A 23 -2.84 -1.86 -11.07
C ASP A 23 -1.58 -2.11 -10.25
N GLU A 24 -0.40 -1.71 -10.76
CA GLU A 24 0.86 -1.75 -10.01
C GLU A 24 0.85 -0.78 -8.82
N ASP A 25 0.30 0.42 -9.02
CA ASP A 25 0.15 1.41 -7.93
C ASP A 25 -0.78 0.88 -6.84
N LYS A 26 -1.92 0.28 -7.22
CA LYS A 26 -2.84 -0.36 -6.27
C LYS A 26 -2.17 -1.48 -5.49
N LEU A 27 -1.31 -2.28 -6.13
CA LEU A 27 -0.50 -3.30 -5.45
C LEU A 27 0.53 -2.68 -4.49
N CYS A 28 1.12 -1.54 -4.86
CA CYS A 28 2.04 -0.81 -4.01
C CYS A 28 1.34 -0.20 -2.78
N PHE A 29 0.17 0.40 -2.94
CA PHE A 29 -0.64 0.83 -1.80
C PHE A 29 -0.99 -0.35 -0.89
N TYR A 30 -1.40 -1.48 -1.47
CA TYR A 30 -1.73 -2.67 -0.71
C TYR A 30 -0.53 -3.18 0.12
N LYS A 31 0.65 -3.35 -0.48
CA LYS A 31 1.82 -3.89 0.23
C LYS A 31 2.25 -2.97 1.38
N TYR A 32 2.29 -1.66 1.16
CA TYR A 32 2.69 -0.70 2.20
C TYR A 32 1.64 -0.61 3.29
N PHE A 33 0.35 -0.62 2.94
CA PHE A 33 -0.73 -0.65 3.92
C PHE A 33 -0.66 -1.90 4.80
N LYS A 34 -0.44 -3.08 4.20
CA LYS A 34 -0.31 -4.34 4.93
C LYS A 34 0.92 -4.35 5.83
N GLN A 35 2.07 -3.87 5.35
CA GLN A 35 3.29 -3.78 6.15
C GLN A 35 3.16 -2.77 7.30
N ALA A 36 2.54 -1.61 7.07
CA ALA A 36 2.30 -0.59 8.09
C ALA A 36 1.35 -1.08 9.20
N THR A 37 0.30 -1.82 8.85
CA THR A 37 -0.74 -2.26 9.79
C THR A 37 -0.39 -3.58 10.47
N VAL A 38 -0.07 -4.60 9.68
CA VAL A 38 0.22 -5.96 10.15
C VAL A 38 1.71 -6.13 10.46
N GLY A 39 2.58 -5.59 9.61
CA GLY A 39 4.00 -5.94 9.57
C GLY A 39 4.28 -7.01 8.51
N ASP A 40 5.31 -7.81 8.76
CA ASP A 40 5.81 -8.82 7.82
C ASP A 40 4.72 -9.81 7.36
N CYS A 41 4.86 -10.26 6.12
CA CYS A 41 3.93 -11.22 5.53
C CYS A 41 3.96 -12.54 6.29
N ASN A 42 2.89 -12.82 7.02
CA ASN A 42 2.72 -14.03 7.83
C ASN A 42 1.69 -15.00 7.21
N THR A 43 1.30 -14.77 5.96
CA THR A 43 0.28 -15.59 5.26
C THR A 43 0.94 -16.59 4.33
N PRO A 44 0.37 -17.80 4.14
CA PRO A 44 0.91 -18.77 3.20
C PRO A 44 0.72 -18.30 1.76
N LYS A 45 1.62 -18.73 0.86
CA LYS A 45 1.55 -18.38 -0.55
C LYS A 45 0.23 -18.88 -1.17
N PRO A 46 -0.55 -18.00 -1.85
CA PRO A 46 -1.79 -18.39 -2.51
C PRO A 46 -1.58 -19.46 -3.57
N GLY A 47 -2.62 -20.28 -3.81
CA GLY A 47 -2.61 -21.31 -4.85
C GLY A 47 -2.50 -20.73 -6.26
N MET A 48 -1.97 -21.52 -7.20
CA MET A 48 -1.62 -21.09 -8.57
C MET A 48 -2.80 -20.48 -9.38
N PHE A 49 -4.03 -20.86 -9.06
CA PHE A 49 -5.24 -20.37 -9.73
C PHE A 49 -5.68 -18.96 -9.29
N GLN A 50 -5.08 -18.40 -8.23
CA GLN A 50 -5.45 -17.09 -7.68
C GLN A 50 -4.40 -16.03 -8.03
N LEU A 51 -4.28 -15.67 -9.31
CA LEU A 51 -3.25 -14.75 -9.81
C LEU A 51 -3.26 -13.40 -9.10
N GLN A 52 -4.42 -12.74 -8.91
CA GLN A 52 -4.47 -11.45 -8.21
C GLN A 52 -3.99 -11.56 -6.75
N GLN A 53 -4.36 -12.64 -6.07
CA GLN A 53 -3.96 -12.87 -4.68
C GLN A 53 -2.46 -13.17 -4.60
N LYS A 54 -1.93 -13.93 -5.56
CA LYS A 54 -0.49 -14.17 -5.68
C LYS A 54 0.27 -12.86 -5.85
N TYR A 55 -0.17 -11.95 -6.72
CA TYR A 55 0.50 -10.65 -6.89
C TYR A 55 0.43 -9.79 -5.63
N LYS A 56 -0.73 -9.73 -4.95
CA LYS A 56 -0.86 -9.05 -3.66
C LYS A 56 0.08 -9.63 -2.60
N TRP A 57 0.16 -10.96 -2.54
CA TRP A 57 1.03 -11.67 -1.62
C TRP A 57 2.50 -11.43 -1.94
N GLU A 58 2.90 -11.51 -3.20
CA GLU A 58 4.29 -11.25 -3.63
C GLU A 58 4.68 -9.79 -3.37
N ALA A 59 3.78 -8.84 -3.62
CA ALA A 59 4.00 -7.44 -3.28
C ALA A 59 4.19 -7.23 -1.77
N TRP A 60 3.32 -7.80 -0.92
CA TRP A 60 3.48 -7.70 0.54
C TRP A 60 4.74 -8.42 1.03
N ASN A 61 5.03 -9.61 0.51
CA ASN A 61 6.24 -10.36 0.86
C ASN A 61 7.53 -9.64 0.41
N SER A 62 7.49 -8.86 -0.67
CA SER A 62 8.65 -8.08 -1.16
C SER A 62 9.09 -6.97 -0.22
N VAL A 63 8.19 -6.48 0.65
CA VAL A 63 8.48 -5.43 1.64
C VAL A 63 8.64 -6.01 3.05
N SER A 64 8.78 -7.33 3.18
CA SER A 64 9.06 -7.98 4.46
C SER A 64 10.39 -7.48 5.04
N GLY A 65 10.41 -7.18 6.34
CA GLY A 65 11.53 -6.56 7.05
C GLY A 65 11.50 -5.03 7.02
N MET A 66 10.62 -4.39 6.25
CA MET A 66 10.43 -2.94 6.29
C MET A 66 9.72 -2.53 7.59
N SER A 67 10.18 -1.45 8.23
CA SER A 67 9.52 -0.96 9.45
C SER A 67 8.12 -0.41 9.14
N LYS A 68 7.25 -0.37 10.15
CA LYS A 68 5.90 0.19 9.99
C LYS A 68 5.96 1.66 9.57
N ASP A 69 6.89 2.42 10.15
CA ASP A 69 7.06 3.84 9.86
C ASP A 69 7.53 4.07 8.42
N ASP A 70 8.47 3.26 7.93
CA ASP A 70 8.94 3.33 6.53
C ASP A 70 7.83 2.96 5.55
N ALA A 71 7.02 1.94 5.88
CA ALA A 71 5.89 1.55 5.07
C ALA A 71 4.83 2.66 4.99
N MET A 72 4.53 3.33 6.11
CA MET A 72 3.62 4.48 6.13
C MET A 72 4.18 5.64 5.29
N ALA A 73 5.47 5.96 5.45
CA ALA A 73 6.12 7.02 4.67
C ALA A 73 6.11 6.70 3.16
N ALA A 74 6.37 5.45 2.77
CA ALA A 74 6.32 5.00 1.39
C ALA A 74 4.89 5.05 0.80
N TYR A 75 3.87 4.71 1.59
CA TYR A 75 2.46 4.82 1.18
C TYR A 75 2.10 6.27 0.85
N VAL A 76 2.43 7.19 1.77
CA VAL A 76 2.18 8.62 1.64
C VAL A 76 2.94 9.20 0.44
N SER A 77 4.22 8.83 0.28
CA SER A 77 5.04 9.26 -0.85
C SER A 77 4.50 8.75 -2.20
N LEU A 78 3.91 7.56 -2.24
CA LEU A 78 3.25 7.05 -3.44
C LEU A 78 2.00 7.86 -3.77
N LEU A 79 1.20 8.20 -2.77
CA LEU A 79 0.01 9.05 -2.96
C LEU A 79 0.40 10.46 -3.44
N ASP A 80 1.44 11.06 -2.87
CA ASP A 80 1.97 12.35 -3.32
C ASP A 80 2.39 12.35 -4.80
N LYS A 81 2.93 11.24 -5.29
CA LYS A 81 3.35 11.10 -6.69
C LYS A 81 2.16 10.97 -7.64
N LEU A 82 1.13 10.25 -7.20
CA LEU A 82 -0.04 9.95 -8.04
C LEU A 82 -1.05 11.09 -8.04
N GLU A 83 -1.27 11.70 -6.87
CA GLU A 83 -2.27 12.74 -6.68
C GLU A 83 -1.75 13.78 -5.70
N PRO A 84 -0.80 14.65 -6.06
CA PRO A 84 -0.24 15.65 -5.16
C PRO A 84 -1.29 16.63 -4.59
N SER A 85 -2.48 16.72 -5.18
CA SER A 85 -3.57 17.57 -4.69
C SER A 85 -4.33 16.99 -3.50
N TRP A 86 -4.05 15.75 -3.09
CA TRP A 86 -4.76 15.10 -1.97
C TRP A 86 -4.56 15.77 -0.60
N ARG A 87 -3.49 16.58 -0.45
CA ARG A 87 -3.18 17.37 0.76
C ARG A 87 -3.68 18.82 0.71
N SER A 88 -4.35 19.21 -0.39
CA SER A 88 -4.88 20.55 -0.59
C SER A 88 -6.14 20.83 0.22
#